data_AF-A0AAD7EPY0-F1
#
_entry.id   AF-A0AAD7EPY0-F1
#
_cell.length_a   1.000
_cell.length_b   1.000
_cell.length_c   1.000
_cell.angle_alpha   90.00
_cell.angle_beta   90.00
_cell.angle_gamma   90.00
#
_symmetry.space_group_name_H-M   'P 1'
#
loop_
_entity.id
_entity.type
_entity.pdbx_description
1 polymer ?
#
loop_
_entity_poly.entity_id
_entity_poly.type
_entity_poly.pdbx_seq_one_letter_code
_entity_poly.pdbx_strand_id
1 'polypeptide(L)'
;LESCFLKLVTLLIHMRPTKCCLAVGILPPSQNAFRTGYHTNDNMFIIGCAIDRARALGKPLFVVFADLSNAFPSTDQATFWSKMHAAGTALRPPVDQGSVYLGRQSVD
;
A
#
# COMPACT_ATOMS: atom_id res chain seq x y z
N LEU A 1 -16.34 -21.91 2.13
CA LEU A 1 -15.26 -22.79 2.62
C LEU A 1 -14.01 -22.47 1.82
N GLU A 2 -13.08 -21.68 2.34
CA GLU A 2 -11.79 -21.50 1.64
C GLU A 2 -10.97 -22.78 1.79
N SER A 3 -10.48 -23.33 0.67
CA SER A 3 -9.62 -24.52 0.74
C SER A 3 -8.28 -24.16 1.37
N CYS A 4 -7.70 -25.07 2.16
CA CYS A 4 -6.34 -24.90 2.69
C CYS A 4 -5.32 -24.66 1.58
N PHE A 5 -5.55 -25.27 0.41
CA PHE A 5 -4.75 -25.07 -0.78
C PHE A 5 -4.81 -23.63 -1.29
N LEU A 6 -6.00 -23.01 -1.36
CA LEU A 6 -6.14 -21.62 -1.77
C LEU A 6 -5.37 -20.68 -0.84
N LYS A 7 -5.48 -20.87 0.48
CA LYS A 7 -4.73 -20.07 1.46
C LYS A 7 -3.21 -20.20 1.26
N LEU A 8 -2.73 -21.42 1.02
CA LEU A 8 -1.32 -21.66 0.73
C LEU A 8 -0.87 -20.94 -0.54
N VAL A 9 -1.64 -21.05 -1.62
CA VAL A 9 -1.33 -20.37 -2.89
C VAL A 9 -1.33 -18.85 -2.71
N THR A 10 -2.34 -18.29 -2.04
CA THR A 10 -2.42 -16.85 -1.74
C THR A 10 -1.24 -16.40 -0.88
N LEU A 11 -0.80 -17.21 0.10
CA LEU A 11 0.38 -16.91 0.90
C LEU A 11 1.65 -16.89 0.06
N LEU A 12 1.85 -17.88 -0.81
CA LEU A 12 3.00 -17.92 -1.72
C LEU A 12 3.03 -16.71 -2.67
N ILE A 13 1.87 -16.32 -3.19
CA ILE A 13 1.73 -15.11 -4.01
C ILE A 13 2.07 -13.88 -3.17
N HIS A 14 1.54 -13.74 -1.95
CA HIS A 14 1.78 -12.58 -1.07
C HIS A 14 3.26 -12.36 -0.72
N MET A 15 4.01 -13.44 -0.49
CA MET A 15 5.41 -13.35 -0.06
C MET A 15 6.33 -12.64 -1.07
N ARG A 16 6.02 -12.70 -2.38
CA ARG A 16 6.87 -12.10 -3.43
C ARG A 16 6.71 -10.57 -3.54
N PRO A 17 5.50 -10.01 -3.76
CA PRO A 17 5.25 -8.59 -3.71
C PRO A 17 5.77 -7.93 -2.44
N THR A 18 5.52 -8.53 -1.27
CA THR A 18 5.96 -7.95 0.01
C THR A 18 7.48 -7.75 0.05
N LYS A 19 8.26 -8.76 -0.33
CA LYS A 19 9.73 -8.65 -0.38
C LYS A 19 10.20 -7.57 -1.35
N CYS A 20 9.59 -7.52 -2.54
CA CYS A 20 9.99 -6.58 -3.58
C CYS A 20 9.60 -5.14 -3.23
N CYS A 21 8.37 -4.89 -2.76
CA CYS A 21 7.94 -3.57 -2.30
C CYS A 21 8.81 -3.01 -1.16
N LEU A 22 9.28 -3.89 -0.25
CA LEU A 22 10.24 -3.51 0.79
C LEU A 22 11.63 -3.21 0.21
N ALA A 23 12.13 -4.04 -0.72
CA ALA A 23 13.45 -3.84 -1.33
C ALA A 23 13.53 -2.56 -2.18
N VAL A 24 12.45 -2.22 -2.89
CA VAL A 24 12.35 -0.99 -3.70
C VAL A 24 11.99 0.24 -2.85
N GLY A 25 11.58 0.04 -1.59
CA GLY A 25 11.23 1.14 -0.68
C GLY A 25 9.94 1.88 -1.09
N ILE A 26 9.01 1.20 -1.78
CA ILE A 26 7.76 1.81 -2.26
C ILE A 26 6.81 2.13 -1.09
N LEU A 27 6.88 1.35 -0.01
CA LEU A 27 6.03 1.54 1.16
C LEU A 27 6.54 2.74 1.98
N PRO A 28 5.71 3.78 2.19
CA PRO A 28 6.14 4.92 2.97
C PRO A 28 6.36 4.53 4.43
N PRO A 29 7.25 5.22 5.17
CA PRO A 29 7.53 4.92 6.57
C PRO A 29 6.30 5.11 7.47
N SER A 30 5.33 5.92 7.05
CA SER A 30 4.06 6.14 7.74
C SER A 30 3.05 5.00 7.54
N GLN A 31 3.26 4.09 6.58
CA GLN A 31 2.37 2.95 6.38
C GLN A 31 2.65 1.88 7.42
N ASN A 32 1.72 1.77 8.36
CA ASN A 32 1.78 0.82 9.47
C ASN A 32 0.99 -0.48 9.15
N ALA A 33 -0.21 -0.35 8.56
CA ALA A 33 -1.07 -1.49 8.28
C ALA A 33 -0.43 -2.51 7.29
N PHE A 34 -0.71 -3.79 7.52
CA PHE A 34 -0.26 -4.94 6.71
C PHE A 34 1.26 -5.09 6.57
N ARG A 35 2.03 -4.55 7.52
CA ARG A 35 3.50 -4.66 7.56
C ARG A 35 3.95 -5.48 8.77
N THR A 36 4.94 -6.34 8.56
CA THR A 36 5.52 -7.13 9.65
C THR A 36 6.25 -6.23 10.65
N GLY A 37 6.00 -6.41 11.94
CA GLY A 37 6.63 -5.64 13.03
C GLY A 37 5.94 -4.31 13.35
N TYR A 38 4.75 -4.09 12.80
CA TYR A 38 3.98 -2.87 12.88
C TYR A 38 2.58 -3.20 13.41
N HIS A 39 2.10 -2.44 14.39
CA HIS A 39 0.88 -2.72 15.13
C HIS A 39 -0.07 -1.52 15.15
N THR A 40 -1.37 -1.81 15.28
CA THR A 40 -2.41 -0.77 15.41
C THR A 40 -2.15 0.18 16.58
N ASN A 41 -1.55 -0.33 17.67
CA ASN A 41 -1.18 0.45 18.84
C ASN A 41 -0.17 1.56 18.52
N ASP A 42 0.71 1.37 17.54
CA ASP A 42 1.72 2.38 17.20
C ASP A 42 1.05 3.63 16.61
N ASN A 43 0.01 3.46 15.79
CA ASN A 43 -0.77 4.59 15.25
C ASN A 43 -1.47 5.38 16.36
N MET A 44 -2.05 4.67 17.33
CA MET A 44 -2.70 5.32 18.47
C MET A 44 -1.70 6.07 19.35
N PHE A 45 -0.52 5.49 19.56
CA PHE A 45 0.56 6.15 20.26
C PHE A 45 1.01 7.43 19.53
N ILE A 46 1.21 7.37 18.22
CA ILE A 46 1.58 8.55 17.40
C ILE A 46 0.54 9.67 17.53
N ILE A 47 -0.76 9.34 17.45
CA ILE A 47 -1.85 10.32 17.61
C ILE A 47 -1.84 10.89 19.04
N GLY A 48 -1.66 10.03 20.06
CA GLY A 48 -1.56 10.46 21.46
C GLY A 48 -0.41 11.46 21.67
N CYS A 49 0.79 11.14 21.18
CA CYS A 49 1.94 12.04 21.25
C CYS A 49 1.69 13.37 20.50
N ALA A 50 0.99 13.34 19.36
CA ALA A 50 0.63 14.55 18.64
C ALA A 50 -0.34 15.43 19.44
N ILE A 51 -1.32 14.83 20.11
CA ILE A 51 -2.27 15.53 21.00
C ILE A 51 -1.53 16.15 22.18
N ASP A 52 -0.67 15.39 22.85
CA ASP A 52 0.08 15.88 24.02
C ASP A 52 1.02 17.03 23.65
N ARG A 53 1.69 16.92 22.50
CA ARG A 53 2.53 18.00 21.97
C ARG A 53 1.73 19.26 21.64
N ALA A 54 0.57 19.11 21.01
CA ALA A 54 -0.29 20.24 20.66
C ALA A 54 -0.79 20.97 21.93
N ARG A 55 -1.19 20.21 22.95
CA ARG A 55 -1.58 20.73 24.28
C ARG A 55 -0.44 21.48 24.96
N ALA A 56 0.76 20.89 24.98
CA ALA A 56 1.95 21.51 25.57
C ALA A 56 2.34 22.83 24.88
N LEU A 57 2.12 22.94 23.57
CA LEU A 57 2.40 24.15 22.80
C LEU A 57 1.25 25.16 22.78
N GLY A 58 0.09 24.84 23.38
CA GLY A 58 -1.11 25.68 23.34
C GLY A 58 -1.65 25.88 21.92
N LYS A 59 -1.42 24.93 21.00
CA LYS A 59 -1.85 25.02 19.60
C LYS A 59 -2.94 23.99 19.30
N PRO A 60 -3.91 24.31 18.42
CA PRO A 60 -4.89 23.33 17.96
C PRO A 60 -4.23 22.25 17.10
N LEU A 61 -4.67 20.99 17.26
CA LEU A 61 -4.33 19.88 16.38
C LEU A 61 -5.53 19.58 15.47
N PHE A 62 -5.32 19.63 14.16
CA PHE A 62 -6.32 19.24 13.17
C PHE A 62 -6.00 17.83 12.66
N VAL A 63 -7.00 16.95 12.64
CA VAL A 63 -6.85 15.56 12.19
C VAL A 63 -7.91 15.25 11.16
N VAL A 64 -7.51 14.62 10.05
CA VAL A 64 -8.42 14.15 9.00
C VAL A 64 -8.45 12.63 9.04
N PHE A 65 -9.64 12.06 9.22
CA PHE A 65 -9.89 10.64 9.06
C PHE A 65 -10.45 10.41 7.67
N ALA A 66 -9.61 9.88 6.77
CA ALA A 66 -10.01 9.51 5.43
C ALA A 66 -10.16 7.99 5.35
N ASP A 67 -11.28 7.53 4.79
CA ASP A 67 -11.53 6.13 4.50
C ASP A 67 -11.92 5.96 3.04
N LEU A 68 -11.51 4.84 2.45
CA LEU A 68 -11.78 4.53 1.05
C LEU A 68 -12.96 3.55 0.96
N SER A 69 -14.10 4.05 0.48
CA SER A 69 -15.28 3.20 0.27
C SER A 69 -15.01 2.12 -0.79
N ASN A 70 -15.31 0.87 -0.44
CA ASN A 70 -15.15 -0.30 -1.33
C ASN A 70 -13.73 -0.46 -1.92
N ALA A 71 -12.67 -0.15 -1.17
CA ALA A 71 -11.31 -0.10 -1.68
C ALA A 71 -10.88 -1.32 -2.52
N PHE A 72 -11.20 -2.56 -2.11
CA PHE A 72 -10.81 -3.74 -2.90
C PHE A 72 -11.65 -3.91 -4.18
N PRO A 73 -13.00 -3.90 -4.13
CA PRO A 73 -13.79 -3.99 -5.36
C PRO A 73 -13.62 -2.80 -6.32
N SER A 74 -13.33 -1.61 -5.81
CA SER A 74 -13.20 -0.38 -6.61
C SER A 74 -11.79 -0.11 -7.13
N THR A 75 -10.82 -0.97 -6.81
CA THR A 75 -9.45 -0.81 -7.31
C THR A 75 -9.38 -1.04 -8.81
N ASP A 76 -8.89 -0.04 -9.55
CA ASP A 76 -8.57 -0.20 -10.97
C ASP A 76 -7.42 -1.20 -11.15
N GLN A 77 -7.77 -2.38 -11.67
CA GLN A 77 -6.85 -3.50 -11.83
C GLN A 77 -5.74 -3.18 -12.83
N ALA A 78 -6.05 -2.46 -13.92
CA ALA A 78 -5.07 -2.13 -14.95
C ALA A 78 -3.93 -1.27 -14.39
N THR A 79 -4.27 -0.20 -13.66
CA THR A 79 -3.31 0.66 -12.99
C THR A 79 -2.54 -0.11 -11.91
N PHE A 80 -3.22 -0.95 -11.13
CA PHE A 80 -2.56 -1.77 -10.11
C PHE A 80 -1.47 -2.67 -10.72
N TRP A 81 -1.81 -3.45 -11.76
CA TRP A 81 -0.85 -4.34 -12.41
C TRP A 81 0.29 -3.60 -13.11
N SER A 82 0.01 -2.45 -13.72
CA SER A 82 1.05 -1.60 -14.31
C SER A 82 2.05 -1.12 -13.26
N LYS A 83 1.57 -0.65 -12.10
CA LYS A 83 2.42 -0.25 -10.96
C LYS A 83 3.23 -1.42 -10.41
N MET A 84 2.62 -2.60 -10.29
CA MET A 84 3.29 -3.82 -9.85
C MET A 84 4.39 -4.27 -10.84
N HIS A 85 4.12 -4.18 -12.14
CA HIS A 85 5.12 -4.46 -13.17
C HIS A 85 6.30 -3.49 -13.09
N ALA A 86 6.02 -2.19 -12.97
CA ALA A 86 7.06 -1.16 -12.80
C ALA A 86 7.88 -1.37 -11.52
N ALA A 87 7.26 -1.86 -10.45
CA ALA A 87 7.93 -2.20 -9.20
C ALA A 87 8.79 -3.48 -9.27
N GLY A 88 8.76 -4.23 -10.39
CA GLY A 88 9.54 -5.46 -10.55
C GLY A 88 8.91 -6.68 -9.87
N THR A 89 7.61 -6.64 -9.52
CA THR A 89 6.92 -7.74 -8.83
C THR A 89 6.23 -8.72 -9.77
N ALA A 90 6.13 -8.42 -11.07
CA ALA A 90 5.33 -9.21 -11.99
C ALA A 90 6.01 -10.54 -12.39
N LEU A 91 5.33 -11.65 -12.10
CA LEU A 91 5.30 -12.77 -13.05
C LEU A 91 4.49 -12.26 -14.25
N ARG A 92 5.07 -12.27 -15.45
CA ARG A 92 4.44 -11.84 -16.71
C ARG A 92 2.99 -12.38 -16.82
N PRO A 93 1.94 -11.53 -16.76
CA PRO A 93 0.64 -11.94 -17.27
C PRO A 93 0.71 -12.03 -18.80
N PRO A 94 -0.08 -12.91 -19.46
CA PRO A 94 -0.19 -12.90 -20.91
C PRO A 94 -0.69 -11.51 -21.34
N VAL A 95 0.18 -10.79 -22.05
CA VAL A 95 -0.14 -9.51 -22.65
C VAL A 95 -1.07 -9.79 -23.82
N ASP A 96 -2.33 -9.40 -23.72
CA ASP A 96 -3.07 -9.03 -24.92
C ASP A 96 -2.46 -7.71 -25.42
N GLN A 97 -1.87 -7.78 -26.61
CA GLN A 97 -1.27 -6.65 -27.29
C GLN A 97 -2.36 -5.64 -27.64
N GLY A 98 -2.50 -4.59 -26.83
CA GLY A 98 -3.43 -3.52 -27.17
C GLY A 98 -3.65 -2.48 -26.08
N SER A 99 -2.64 -1.66 -25.78
CA SER A 99 -2.78 -0.19 -25.61
C SER A 99 -1.55 0.41 -24.93
N VAL A 100 -0.64 0.86 -25.79
CA VAL A 100 -0.01 2.19 -25.79
C VAL A 100 0.25 2.84 -24.41
N TYR A 101 1.53 2.85 -24.07
CA TYR A 101 2.15 3.81 -23.18
C TYR A 101 1.92 5.24 -23.70
N LEU A 102 1.32 6.11 -22.88
CA LEU A 102 1.38 7.56 -23.10
C LEU A 102 1.45 8.27 -21.75
N GLY A 103 2.56 8.99 -21.51
CA GLY A 103 2.64 10.01 -20.47
C GLY A 103 3.83 9.94 -19.52
N ARG A 104 5.06 9.94 -20.05
CA ARG A 104 6.21 10.49 -19.31
C ARG A 104 6.29 11.96 -19.72
N GLN A 105 5.78 12.88 -18.90
CA GLN A 105 6.11 14.30 -19.04
C GLN A 105 7.27 14.63 -18.11
N SER A 106 8.36 15.00 -18.76
CA SER A 106 9.53 15.72 -18.26
C SER A 106 9.10 17.06 -17.66
N VAL A 107 9.64 17.38 -16.48
CA VAL A 107 9.64 18.73 -15.93
C VAL A 107 11.05 19.27 -16.15
N ASP A 108 11.17 20.20 -17.09
CA ASP A 108 12.12 21.32 -17.01
C ASP A 108 11.35 22.50 -16.39
#